data_AF-A0A382Y7I6-F1
#
_entry.id   AF-A0A382Y7I6-F1
#
_cell.length_a   1.000
_cell.length_b   1.000
_cell.length_c   1.000
_cell.angle_alpha   90.00
_cell.angle_beta   90.00
_cell.angle_gamma   90.00
#
_symmetry.space_group_name_H-M   'P 1'
#
loop_
_entity.id
_entity.type
_entity.pdbx_description
1 polymer ?
#
loop_
_entity_poly.entity_id
_entity_poly.type
_entity_poly.pdbx_seq_one_letter_code
_entity_poly.pdbx_strand_id
1 'polypeptide(L)'
;MNDITTVYYIIEVINKLPIVDFDFSPTIGNTLVIFEFNDLSYDDDGEIEEWNWNFGDDETSDLQNPNHQFALPGTYYVTLTTTDDQEGLNSTTISIEVENAPPTPKIRIIDGINLGNNEWSVPTNRIIVIDGTVTFDNEGDNLEFFWNIDGQDLSGESIEIGFMDESVLELRVIDSRGGETTETFTIIPSFVPTITIENWEDYTEIALGYDIIFQTATEGGELDLYKWYTQERNLDNDYLLIDDINTNDSLQFPVFPEGEYLVKV
;
A
#
# COMPACT_ATOMS: atom_id res chain seq x y z
N MET A 1 -72.85 11.97 59.85
CA MET A 1 -71.42 12.08 59.47
C MET A 1 -71.18 10.97 58.48
N ASN A 2 -70.90 11.30 57.23
CA ASN A 2 -70.47 10.29 56.25
C ASN A 2 -68.97 10.08 56.49
N ASP A 3 -68.63 8.91 57.00
CA ASP A 3 -67.26 8.48 57.13
C ASP A 3 -66.76 8.12 55.72
N ILE A 4 -65.76 8.84 55.24
CA ILE A 4 -65.12 8.56 53.94
C ILE A 4 -63.78 7.91 54.26
N THR A 5 -63.68 6.62 53.99
CA THR A 5 -62.43 5.88 54.14
C THR A 5 -61.58 6.10 52.89
N THR A 6 -60.45 6.80 53.02
CA THR A 6 -59.43 6.88 51.98
C THR A 6 -58.59 5.62 52.03
N VAL A 7 -58.55 4.88 50.91
CA VAL A 7 -57.64 3.74 50.73
C VAL A 7 -56.50 4.18 49.82
N TYR A 8 -55.26 3.96 50.25
CA TYR A 8 -54.08 4.15 49.43
C TYR A 8 -53.68 2.80 48.82
N TYR A 9 -53.38 2.81 47.52
CA TYR A 9 -52.73 1.70 46.84
C TYR A 9 -51.29 2.12 46.56
N ILE A 10 -50.34 1.23 46.84
CA ILE A 10 -48.98 1.35 46.32
C ILE A 10 -48.98 0.64 44.97
N ILE A 11 -48.66 1.37 43.91
CA ILE A 11 -48.38 0.79 42.60
C ILE A 11 -46.86 0.77 42.47
N GLU A 12 -46.29 -0.43 42.41
CA GLU A 12 -44.88 -0.62 42.09
C GLU A 12 -44.78 -0.76 40.57
N VAL A 13 -44.02 0.15 39.94
CA VAL A 13 -43.63 0.02 38.54
C VAL A 13 -42.27 -0.66 38.54
N ILE A 14 -42.19 -1.81 37.89
CA ILE A 14 -40.95 -2.59 37.77
C ILE A 14 -40.41 -2.32 36.37
N ASN A 15 -39.17 -1.84 36.30
CA ASN A 15 -38.47 -1.62 35.04
C ASN A 15 -38.38 -2.94 34.25
N LYS A 16 -38.67 -2.91 32.94
CA LYS A 16 -38.27 -4.01 32.05
C LYS A 16 -36.91 -3.67 31.44
N LEU A 17 -36.06 -4.68 31.33
CA LEU A 17 -34.76 -4.50 30.68
C LEU A 17 -34.94 -4.22 29.18
N PRO A 18 -34.02 -3.47 28.55
CA PRO A 18 -34.07 -3.18 27.13
C PRO A 18 -33.96 -4.47 26.31
N ILE A 19 -34.57 -4.48 25.12
CA ILE A 19 -34.39 -5.53 24.13
C ILE A 19 -33.23 -5.11 23.23
N VAL A 20 -32.16 -5.90 23.23
CA VAL A 20 -30.94 -5.58 22.49
C VAL A 20 -30.89 -6.39 21.21
N ASP A 21 -30.75 -5.69 20.10
CA ASP A 21 -30.58 -6.27 18.77
C ASP A 21 -29.72 -5.35 17.92
N PHE A 22 -29.00 -5.91 16.95
CA PHE A 22 -28.22 -5.13 16.00
C PHE A 22 -27.97 -5.91 14.72
N ASP A 23 -27.70 -5.17 13.65
CA ASP A 23 -27.15 -5.72 12.42
C ASP A 23 -25.82 -5.06 12.07
N PHE A 24 -25.16 -5.61 11.06
CA PHE A 24 -23.90 -5.09 10.56
C PHE A 24 -23.78 -5.31 9.05
N SER A 25 -23.00 -4.46 8.40
CA SER A 25 -22.73 -4.54 6.96
C SER A 25 -21.27 -4.20 6.66
N PRO A 26 -20.60 -4.92 5.74
CA PRO A 26 -21.09 -6.11 5.04
C PRO A 26 -21.11 -7.36 5.95
N THR A 27 -21.86 -8.40 5.57
CA THR A 27 -21.91 -9.67 6.33
C THR A 27 -20.68 -10.56 6.11
N ILE A 28 -19.85 -10.23 5.11
CA ILE A 28 -18.60 -10.90 4.77
C ILE A 28 -17.59 -9.80 4.45
N GLY A 29 -16.36 -9.96 4.93
CA GLY A 29 -15.27 -9.04 4.65
C GLY A 29 -13.94 -9.60 5.12
N ASN A 30 -12.86 -8.98 4.65
CA ASN A 30 -11.51 -9.25 5.14
C ASN A 30 -11.02 -8.09 6.02
N THR A 31 -9.79 -8.19 6.47
CA THR A 31 -9.09 -7.17 7.29
C THR A 31 -9.01 -5.77 6.66
N LEU A 32 -9.24 -5.60 5.35
CA LEU A 32 -9.32 -4.28 4.69
C LEU A 32 -10.73 -3.67 4.71
N VAL A 33 -11.73 -4.43 5.15
CA VAL A 33 -13.13 -4.02 5.18
C VAL A 33 -13.46 -3.31 6.48
N ILE A 34 -14.10 -2.14 6.37
CA ILE A 34 -14.74 -1.47 7.49
C ILE A 34 -16.16 -2.03 7.60
N PHE A 35 -16.49 -2.57 8.77
CA PHE A 35 -17.82 -3.04 9.13
C PHE A 35 -18.58 -1.91 9.83
N GLU A 36 -19.77 -1.62 9.33
CA GLU A 36 -20.71 -0.66 9.91
C GLU A 36 -21.71 -1.42 10.77
N PHE A 37 -21.84 -1.03 12.04
CA PHE A 37 -22.79 -1.62 12.99
C PHE A 37 -23.97 -0.68 13.17
N ASN A 38 -25.17 -1.25 13.16
CA ASN A 38 -26.41 -0.49 13.30
C ASN A 38 -27.27 -1.09 14.41
N ASP A 39 -27.52 -0.26 15.42
CA ASP A 39 -28.35 -0.57 16.59
C ASP A 39 -29.82 -0.72 16.17
N LEU A 40 -30.44 -1.81 16.64
CA LEU A 40 -31.87 -2.10 16.49
C LEU A 40 -32.55 -2.23 17.85
N SER A 41 -31.85 -1.89 18.93
CA SER A 41 -32.32 -2.04 20.30
C SER A 41 -33.45 -1.06 20.61
N TYR A 42 -34.31 -1.46 21.54
CA TYR A 42 -35.38 -0.60 22.05
C TYR A 42 -35.75 -0.99 23.48
N ASP A 43 -36.36 -0.05 24.19
CA ASP A 43 -36.94 -0.29 25.50
C ASP A 43 -38.46 -0.10 25.47
N ASP A 44 -39.18 -0.98 26.18
CA ASP A 44 -40.64 -1.12 26.14
C ASP A 44 -41.34 -0.08 27.05
N ASP A 45 -40.68 0.33 28.13
CA ASP A 45 -41.19 1.24 29.16
C ASP A 45 -40.30 2.45 29.45
N GLY A 46 -39.21 2.63 28.71
CA GLY A 46 -38.27 3.73 28.84
C GLY A 46 -37.52 4.05 27.54
N GLU A 47 -36.29 4.56 27.69
CA GLU A 47 -35.37 4.85 26.58
C GLU A 47 -33.97 4.29 26.87
N ILE A 48 -33.20 4.01 25.82
CA ILE A 48 -31.80 3.59 25.95
C ILE A 48 -30.93 4.83 26.12
N GLU A 49 -30.15 4.89 27.20
CA GLU A 49 -29.24 6.00 27.50
C GLU A 49 -27.79 5.73 27.06
N GLU A 50 -27.35 4.46 27.08
CA GLU A 50 -25.96 4.10 26.79
C GLU A 50 -25.85 2.86 25.89
N TRP A 51 -24.84 2.87 25.01
CA TRP A 51 -24.40 1.72 24.21
C TRP A 51 -22.97 1.40 24.58
N ASN A 52 -22.66 0.11 24.70
CA ASN A 52 -21.31 -0.37 24.89
C ASN A 52 -21.06 -1.57 23.97
N TRP A 53 -20.24 -1.34 22.95
CA TRP A 53 -19.80 -2.35 22.00
C TRP A 53 -18.49 -2.96 22.46
N ASN A 54 -18.39 -4.28 22.37
CA ASN A 54 -17.15 -5.03 22.44
C ASN A 54 -17.03 -5.84 21.15
N PHE A 55 -16.00 -5.54 20.35
CA PHE A 55 -15.85 -6.17 19.03
C PHE A 55 -15.19 -7.56 19.09
N GLY A 56 -14.70 -7.97 20.26
CA GLY A 56 -14.06 -9.27 20.47
C GLY A 56 -12.57 -9.31 20.10
N ASP A 57 -11.96 -8.15 19.84
CA ASP A 57 -10.54 -7.95 19.50
C ASP A 57 -9.82 -7.00 20.46
N ASP A 58 -10.34 -6.89 21.70
CA ASP A 58 -9.93 -5.94 22.73
C ASP A 58 -10.27 -4.46 22.45
N GLU A 59 -10.96 -4.15 21.35
CA GLU A 59 -11.50 -2.83 21.08
C GLU A 59 -12.99 -2.69 21.47
N THR A 60 -13.39 -1.48 21.87
CA THR A 60 -14.74 -1.14 22.31
C THR A 60 -15.21 0.20 21.73
N SER A 61 -16.52 0.44 21.76
CA SER A 61 -17.11 1.74 21.38
C SER A 61 -18.34 2.07 22.21
N ASP A 62 -18.54 3.36 22.49
CA ASP A 62 -19.74 3.87 23.17
C ASP A 62 -20.68 4.63 22.21
N LEU A 63 -20.41 4.54 20.89
CA LEU A 63 -21.30 5.11 19.87
C LEU A 63 -22.51 4.19 19.65
N GLN A 64 -23.66 4.77 19.34
CA GLN A 64 -24.86 3.98 18.97
C GLN A 64 -24.61 3.11 17.73
N ASN A 65 -24.07 3.72 16.66
CA ASN A 65 -23.79 3.05 15.38
C ASN A 65 -22.30 3.21 15.01
N PRO A 66 -21.40 2.38 15.59
CA PRO A 66 -19.97 2.50 15.33
C PRO A 66 -19.58 1.85 14.00
N ASN A 67 -18.43 2.27 13.49
CA ASN A 67 -17.71 1.55 12.45
C ASN A 67 -16.49 0.88 13.09
N HIS A 68 -16.14 -0.32 12.62
CA HIS A 68 -15.00 -1.08 13.12
C HIS A 68 -14.25 -1.80 11.99
N GLN A 69 -12.93 -1.91 12.10
CA GLN A 69 -12.08 -2.65 11.17
C GLN A 69 -11.20 -3.60 11.96
N PHE A 70 -11.29 -4.89 11.64
CA PHE A 70 -10.51 -5.93 12.32
C PHE A 70 -9.11 -6.03 11.71
N ALA A 71 -8.08 -5.96 12.55
CA ALA A 71 -6.68 -5.95 12.11
C ALA A 71 -6.18 -7.31 11.61
N LEU A 72 -6.79 -8.41 12.06
CA LEU A 72 -6.39 -9.77 11.73
C LEU A 72 -7.62 -10.58 11.28
N PRO A 73 -7.44 -11.62 10.45
CA PRO A 73 -8.50 -12.55 10.13
C PRO A 73 -8.84 -13.41 11.34
N GLY A 74 -10.09 -13.83 11.42
CA GLY A 74 -10.57 -14.68 12.51
C GLY A 74 -12.08 -14.62 12.69
N THR A 75 -12.57 -15.39 13.67
CA THR A 75 -13.96 -15.30 14.11
C THR A 75 -14.05 -14.42 15.35
N TYR A 76 -14.81 -13.33 15.25
CA TYR A 76 -15.03 -12.36 16.30
C TYR A 76 -16.45 -12.48 16.85
N TYR A 77 -16.60 -12.29 18.16
CA TYR A 77 -17.89 -12.32 18.85
C TYR A 77 -18.24 -10.91 19.30
N VAL A 78 -18.93 -10.16 18.44
CA VAL A 78 -19.30 -8.77 18.72
C VAL A 78 -20.48 -8.75 19.67
N THR A 79 -20.35 -8.03 20.78
CA THR A 79 -21.37 -7.89 21.81
C THR A 79 -21.79 -6.44 21.93
N LEU A 80 -23.08 -6.17 21.83
CA LEU A 80 -23.68 -4.90 22.22
C LEU A 80 -24.32 -5.07 23.59
N THR A 81 -23.97 -4.20 24.54
CA THR A 81 -24.64 -4.03 25.82
C THR A 81 -25.29 -2.66 25.84
N THR A 82 -26.56 -2.58 26.26
CA THR A 82 -27.26 -1.30 26.40
C THR A 82 -27.72 -1.08 27.85
N THR A 83 -27.76 0.19 28.25
CA THR A 83 -28.28 0.65 29.54
C THR A 83 -29.52 1.51 29.29
N ASP A 84 -30.64 1.22 29.95
CA ASP A 84 -31.84 2.05 29.92
C ASP A 84 -31.81 3.20 30.96
N ASP A 85 -32.82 4.09 30.90
CA ASP A 85 -33.00 5.26 31.77
C ASP A 85 -33.30 4.93 33.25
N GLN A 86 -33.40 3.65 33.57
CA GLN A 86 -33.62 3.10 34.91
C GLN A 86 -32.50 2.15 35.34
N GLU A 87 -31.31 2.28 34.73
CA GLU A 87 -30.09 1.49 34.98
C GLU A 87 -30.23 -0.02 34.66
N GLY A 88 -31.24 -0.41 33.90
CA GLY A 88 -31.44 -1.76 33.39
C GLY A 88 -30.46 -2.10 32.28
N LEU A 89 -29.81 -3.26 32.40
CA LEU A 89 -28.78 -3.73 31.46
C LEU A 89 -29.22 -5.00 30.76
N ASN A 90 -29.00 -5.04 29.45
CA ASN A 90 -29.11 -6.28 28.68
C ASN A 90 -28.06 -6.28 27.54
N SER A 91 -27.83 -7.45 26.94
CA SER A 91 -26.85 -7.58 25.86
C SER A 91 -27.20 -8.69 24.86
N THR A 92 -26.64 -8.55 23.67
CA THR A 92 -26.71 -9.56 22.61
C THR A 92 -25.36 -9.71 21.92
N THR A 93 -25.08 -10.89 21.36
CA THR A 93 -23.80 -11.21 20.71
C THR A 93 -24.03 -11.85 19.34
N ILE A 94 -23.31 -11.37 18.33
CA ILE A 94 -23.30 -11.93 16.97
C ILE A 94 -21.85 -12.28 16.57
N SER A 95 -21.67 -13.43 15.92
CA SER A 95 -20.37 -13.84 15.38
C SER A 95 -20.13 -13.27 13.98
N ILE A 96 -18.94 -12.74 13.74
CA ILE A 96 -18.47 -12.25 12.45
C ILE A 96 -17.24 -13.04 12.03
N GLU A 97 -17.18 -13.48 10.79
CA GLU A 97 -16.00 -14.09 10.18
C GLU A 97 -15.28 -13.06 9.33
N VAL A 98 -14.01 -12.80 9.66
CA VAL A 98 -13.12 -11.88 8.96
C VAL A 98 -12.08 -12.71 8.22
N GLU A 99 -12.09 -12.58 6.90
CA GLU A 99 -11.15 -13.27 6.01
C GLU A 99 -9.78 -12.58 5.98
N ASN A 100 -8.75 -13.30 5.52
CA ASN A 100 -7.46 -12.67 5.25
C ASN A 100 -7.57 -11.79 4.00
N ALA A 101 -7.03 -10.57 4.02
CA ALA A 101 -6.94 -9.82 2.79
C ALA A 101 -5.78 -10.39 1.96
N PRO A 102 -5.96 -10.51 0.64
CA PRO A 102 -4.88 -11.02 -0.18
C PRO A 102 -3.82 -9.92 -0.40
N PRO A 103 -2.54 -10.28 -0.56
CA PRO A 103 -1.48 -9.31 -0.81
C PRO A 103 -1.73 -8.57 -2.13
N THR A 104 -1.20 -7.35 -2.26
CA THR A 104 -1.23 -6.54 -3.49
C THR A 104 0.15 -6.60 -4.17
N PRO A 105 0.34 -7.46 -5.20
CA PRO A 105 1.63 -7.66 -5.81
C PRO A 105 2.18 -6.36 -6.42
N LYS A 106 3.46 -6.11 -6.19
CA LYS A 106 4.18 -4.99 -6.79
C LYS A 106 5.58 -5.43 -7.13
N ILE A 107 6.12 -4.82 -8.18
CA ILE A 107 7.50 -5.03 -8.59
C ILE A 107 8.28 -3.71 -8.56
N ARG A 108 9.59 -3.86 -8.37
CA ARG A 108 10.57 -2.80 -8.60
C ARG A 108 11.65 -3.35 -9.52
N ILE A 109 11.98 -2.60 -10.56
CA ILE A 109 13.10 -2.89 -11.44
C ILE A 109 14.07 -1.72 -11.31
N ILE A 110 15.24 -1.94 -10.72
CA ILE A 110 16.21 -0.87 -10.43
C ILE A 110 16.69 -0.20 -11.73
N ASP A 111 17.01 -1.01 -12.74
CA ASP A 111 17.49 -0.55 -14.04
C ASP A 111 16.33 -0.24 -15.02
N GLY A 112 15.09 -0.23 -14.53
CA GLY A 112 13.88 -0.07 -15.35
C GLY A 112 13.19 1.28 -15.14
N ILE A 113 12.45 1.71 -16.15
CA ILE A 113 11.58 2.89 -16.08
C ILE A 113 10.13 2.42 -15.91
N ASN A 114 9.51 2.77 -14.79
CA ASN A 114 8.08 2.54 -14.59
C ASN A 114 7.28 3.54 -15.43
N LEU A 115 6.52 3.04 -16.40
CA LEU A 115 5.70 3.84 -17.30
C LEU A 115 4.27 4.06 -16.76
N GLY A 116 3.94 3.46 -15.62
CA GLY A 116 2.58 3.37 -15.08
C GLY A 116 1.82 2.18 -15.68
N ASN A 117 0.61 1.92 -15.16
CA ASN A 117 -0.29 0.87 -15.65
C ASN A 117 0.36 -0.53 -15.73
N ASN A 118 1.26 -0.85 -14.79
CA ASN A 118 2.05 -2.09 -14.76
C ASN A 118 2.98 -2.30 -15.97
N GLU A 119 3.33 -1.23 -16.69
CA GLU A 119 4.28 -1.27 -17.79
C GLU A 119 5.66 -0.77 -17.35
N TRP A 120 6.71 -1.50 -17.75
CA TRP A 120 8.10 -1.14 -17.47
C TRP A 120 8.93 -1.17 -18.74
N SER A 121 9.70 -0.11 -18.99
CA SER A 121 10.75 -0.11 -20.00
C SER A 121 12.07 -0.59 -19.39
N VAL A 122 12.74 -1.55 -20.02
CA VAL A 122 13.96 -2.18 -19.48
C VAL A 122 15.07 -2.30 -20.52
N PRO A 123 16.35 -2.30 -20.13
CA PRO A 123 17.47 -2.41 -21.06
C PRO A 123 17.58 -3.79 -21.71
N THR A 124 17.75 -3.82 -23.03
CA THR A 124 17.98 -5.05 -23.83
C THR A 124 19.39 -5.64 -23.72
N ASN A 125 20.36 -4.87 -23.23
CA ASN A 125 21.78 -5.22 -23.32
C ASN A 125 22.36 -5.84 -22.04
N ARG A 126 21.53 -6.15 -21.04
CA ARG A 126 21.97 -6.69 -19.75
C ARG A 126 20.88 -7.52 -19.08
N ILE A 127 21.29 -8.26 -18.05
CA ILE A 127 20.39 -8.89 -17.09
C ILE A 127 19.95 -7.82 -16.09
N ILE A 128 18.66 -7.78 -15.76
CA ILE A 128 18.08 -6.91 -14.74
C ILE A 128 17.59 -7.73 -13.55
N VAL A 129 17.50 -7.06 -12.39
CA VAL A 129 16.86 -7.60 -11.20
C VAL A 129 15.41 -7.11 -11.16
N ILE A 130 14.46 -8.03 -11.05
CA ILE A 130 13.07 -7.73 -10.74
C ILE A 130 12.82 -8.15 -9.30
N ASP A 131 12.49 -7.17 -8.48
CA ASP A 131 12.31 -7.31 -7.04
C ASP A 131 10.80 -7.26 -6.69
N GLY A 132 10.28 -8.37 -6.14
CA GLY A 132 8.89 -8.50 -5.70
C GLY A 132 8.66 -8.09 -4.25
N THR A 133 9.72 -7.85 -3.47
CA THR A 133 9.62 -7.55 -2.02
C THR A 133 8.91 -6.23 -1.70
N VAL A 134 8.68 -5.39 -2.71
CA VAL A 134 7.88 -4.17 -2.61
C VAL A 134 6.36 -4.44 -2.65
N THR A 135 5.95 -5.71 -2.79
CA THR A 135 4.57 -6.17 -2.61
C THR A 135 4.04 -5.74 -1.24
N PHE A 136 2.78 -5.30 -1.21
CA PHE A 136 2.13 -4.85 0.00
C PHE A 136 1.21 -5.93 0.56
N ASP A 137 1.31 -6.16 1.86
CA ASP A 137 0.43 -7.02 2.66
C ASP A 137 0.05 -6.23 3.92
N ASN A 138 -1.25 -6.09 4.20
CA ASN A 138 -1.70 -5.21 5.27
C ASN A 138 -1.57 -5.83 6.66
N GLU A 139 -1.45 -7.15 6.73
CA GLU A 139 -1.34 -7.88 7.98
C GLU A 139 0.11 -8.25 8.34
N GLY A 140 1.06 -7.93 7.47
CA GLY A 140 2.49 -8.15 7.69
C GLY A 140 2.90 -9.63 7.64
N ASP A 141 2.17 -10.43 6.88
CA ASP A 141 2.49 -11.84 6.66
C ASP A 141 3.81 -12.05 5.93
N ASN A 142 4.40 -13.21 6.17
CA ASN A 142 5.44 -13.71 5.28
C ASN A 142 4.83 -14.04 3.93
N LEU A 143 5.52 -13.63 2.86
CA LEU A 143 5.05 -13.79 1.48
C LEU A 143 5.93 -14.80 0.72
N GLU A 144 5.29 -15.63 -0.09
CA GLU A 144 5.93 -16.49 -1.08
C GLU A 144 5.68 -15.95 -2.49
N PHE A 145 6.74 -15.91 -3.31
CA PHE A 145 6.73 -15.27 -4.62
C PHE A 145 6.97 -16.29 -5.73
N PHE A 146 6.06 -16.32 -6.70
CA PHE A 146 6.09 -17.18 -7.88
C PHE A 146 5.96 -16.31 -9.13
N TRP A 147 6.83 -16.52 -10.10
CA TRP A 147 6.87 -15.72 -11.32
C TRP A 147 6.59 -16.63 -12.51
N ASN A 148 5.83 -16.15 -13.48
CA ASN A 148 5.72 -16.77 -14.80
C ASN A 148 6.11 -15.75 -15.87
N ILE A 149 7.02 -16.16 -16.76
CA ILE A 149 7.46 -15.33 -17.90
C ILE A 149 7.31 -16.18 -19.14
N ASP A 150 6.36 -15.83 -20.00
CA ASP A 150 6.08 -16.53 -21.26
C ASP A 150 5.98 -18.07 -21.10
N GLY A 151 5.43 -18.55 -19.98
CA GLY A 151 5.27 -19.96 -19.66
C GLY A 151 6.44 -20.62 -18.92
N GLN A 152 7.48 -19.87 -18.55
CA GLN A 152 8.54 -20.32 -17.66
C GLN A 152 8.26 -19.92 -16.21
N ASP A 153 8.16 -20.93 -15.33
CA ASP A 153 7.97 -20.72 -13.90
C ASP A 153 9.30 -20.49 -13.17
N LEU A 154 9.33 -19.48 -12.30
CA LEU A 154 10.42 -19.16 -11.38
C LEU A 154 9.85 -18.88 -9.98
N SER A 155 10.71 -18.85 -8.96
CA SER A 155 10.31 -18.58 -7.57
C SER A 155 11.40 -17.85 -6.80
N GLY A 156 11.00 -17.07 -5.80
CA GLY A 156 11.89 -16.31 -4.93
C GLY A 156 11.50 -14.84 -4.88
N GLU A 157 11.96 -14.13 -3.84
CA GLU A 157 11.66 -12.71 -3.62
C GLU A 157 12.05 -11.80 -4.80
N SER A 158 13.08 -12.20 -5.55
CA SER A 158 13.53 -11.53 -6.76
C SER A 158 13.99 -12.54 -7.81
N ILE A 159 14.04 -12.08 -9.06
CA ILE A 159 14.57 -12.84 -10.19
C ILE A 159 15.56 -11.99 -10.99
N GLU A 160 16.53 -12.66 -11.61
CA GLU A 160 17.52 -12.06 -12.50
C GLU A 160 17.30 -12.57 -13.92
N ILE A 161 16.91 -11.68 -14.83
CA ILE A 161 16.59 -12.05 -16.22
C ILE A 161 16.84 -10.88 -17.19
N GLY A 162 17.13 -11.19 -18.46
CA GLY A 162 17.23 -10.20 -19.54
C GLY A 162 16.09 -10.36 -20.55
N PHE A 163 15.68 -9.25 -21.16
CA PHE A 163 14.57 -9.20 -22.13
C PHE A 163 15.05 -8.73 -23.50
N MET A 164 14.71 -9.48 -24.54
CA MET A 164 15.04 -9.14 -25.94
C MET A 164 13.81 -8.74 -26.75
N ASP A 165 12.66 -9.28 -26.38
CA ASP A 165 11.35 -9.02 -26.98
C ASP A 165 10.38 -8.64 -25.86
N GLU A 166 9.28 -7.95 -26.23
CA GLU A 166 8.23 -7.62 -25.28
C GLU A 166 7.68 -8.89 -24.63
N SER A 167 7.59 -8.88 -23.30
CA SER A 167 7.23 -10.08 -22.52
C SER A 167 6.15 -9.75 -21.50
N VAL A 168 5.33 -10.75 -21.20
CA VAL A 168 4.34 -10.67 -20.11
C VAL A 168 4.93 -11.36 -18.89
N LEU A 169 4.98 -10.64 -17.78
CA LEU A 169 5.44 -11.11 -16.48
C LEU A 169 4.24 -11.24 -15.55
N GLU A 170 3.92 -12.46 -15.13
CA GLU A 170 2.96 -12.71 -14.06
C GLU A 170 3.70 -12.86 -12.73
N LEU A 171 3.27 -12.12 -11.71
CA LEU A 171 3.71 -12.29 -10.32
C LEU A 171 2.53 -12.79 -9.49
N ARG A 172 2.62 -14.04 -9.04
CA ARG A 172 1.72 -14.65 -8.09
C ARG A 172 2.35 -14.61 -6.70
N VAL A 173 1.63 -14.05 -5.73
CA VAL A 173 2.05 -13.94 -4.34
C VAL A 173 1.04 -14.63 -3.44
N ILE A 174 1.55 -15.41 -2.50
CA ILE A 174 0.75 -16.09 -1.47
C ILE A 174 1.24 -15.59 -0.10
N ASP A 175 0.32 -15.18 0.77
CA ASP A 175 0.64 -14.93 2.17
C ASP A 175 0.56 -16.21 3.02
N SER A 176 1.14 -16.16 4.21
CA SER A 176 1.23 -17.32 5.10
C SER A 176 -0.11 -17.81 5.68
N ARG A 177 -1.18 -17.01 5.58
CA ARG A 177 -2.55 -17.31 6.02
C ARG A 177 -3.47 -17.73 4.87
N GLY A 178 -2.95 -17.81 3.65
CA GLY A 178 -3.61 -18.38 2.49
C GLY A 178 -4.30 -17.38 1.55
N GLY A 179 -4.14 -16.07 1.77
CA GLY A 179 -4.52 -15.09 0.75
C GLY A 179 -3.54 -15.17 -0.43
N GLU A 180 -4.09 -15.04 -1.64
CA GLU A 180 -3.37 -15.25 -2.88
C GLU A 180 -3.84 -14.23 -3.93
N THR A 181 -2.87 -13.58 -4.58
CA THR A 181 -3.14 -12.69 -5.72
C THR A 181 -2.15 -12.99 -6.83
N THR A 182 -2.60 -12.81 -8.08
CA THR A 182 -1.71 -12.75 -9.25
C THR A 182 -1.89 -11.40 -9.93
N GLU A 183 -0.78 -10.76 -10.28
CA GLU A 183 -0.76 -9.51 -11.04
C GLU A 183 0.11 -9.66 -12.29
N THR A 184 -0.23 -8.92 -13.33
CA THR A 184 0.46 -8.98 -14.63
C THR A 184 1.18 -7.66 -14.92
N PHE A 185 2.40 -7.75 -15.43
CA PHE A 185 3.23 -6.64 -15.84
C PHE A 185 3.68 -6.83 -17.29
N THR A 186 3.73 -5.73 -18.04
CA THR A 186 4.27 -5.72 -19.40
C THR A 186 5.69 -5.18 -19.37
N ILE A 187 6.64 -5.98 -19.86
CA ILE A 187 8.04 -5.62 -19.93
C ILE A 187 8.39 -5.25 -21.37
N ILE A 188 8.71 -3.98 -21.58
CA ILE A 188 9.00 -3.41 -22.89
C ILE A 188 10.53 -3.24 -23.01
N PRO A 189 11.21 -4.09 -23.80
CA PRO A 189 12.63 -3.94 -24.05
C PRO A 189 12.92 -2.64 -24.79
N SER A 190 13.86 -1.86 -24.28
CA SER A 190 14.37 -0.65 -24.91
C SER A 190 15.85 -0.79 -25.21
N PHE A 191 16.25 -0.25 -26.36
CA PHE A 191 17.64 -0.17 -26.74
C PHE A 191 18.34 0.90 -25.91
N VAL A 192 19.41 0.52 -25.22
CA VAL A 192 20.29 1.48 -24.54
C VAL A 192 21.44 1.82 -25.48
N PRO A 193 21.53 3.06 -25.99
CA PRO A 193 22.61 3.44 -26.88
C PRO A 193 23.95 3.42 -26.13
N THR A 194 24.96 2.83 -26.76
CA THR A 194 26.34 2.92 -26.28
C THR A 194 26.90 4.30 -26.65
N ILE A 195 27.17 5.14 -25.67
CA ILE A 195 27.91 6.38 -25.89
C ILE A 195 29.40 6.02 -25.92
N THR A 196 30.02 6.11 -27.09
CA THR A 196 31.47 6.00 -27.23
C THR A 196 32.03 7.41 -27.39
N ILE A 197 32.80 7.86 -26.40
CA ILE A 197 33.54 9.12 -26.50
C ILE A 197 34.87 8.79 -27.19
N GLU A 198 34.97 9.07 -28.49
CA GLU A 198 36.24 9.00 -29.21
C GLU A 198 37.08 10.24 -28.87
N ASN A 199 37.96 10.13 -27.87
CA ASN A 199 39.03 11.10 -27.67
C ASN A 199 40.09 10.88 -28.75
N TRP A 200 40.12 11.74 -29.77
CA TRP A 200 41.18 11.70 -30.78
C TRP A 200 42.44 12.49 -30.41
N GLU A 201 42.43 13.29 -29.34
CA GLU A 201 43.64 13.84 -28.74
C GLU A 201 43.43 13.92 -27.21
N ASP A 202 44.47 13.63 -26.44
CA ASP A 202 44.46 13.82 -24.99
C ASP A 202 44.02 15.27 -24.69
N TYR A 203 43.04 15.41 -23.80
CA TYR A 203 42.39 16.64 -23.31
C TYR A 203 41.24 17.21 -24.16
N THR A 204 40.05 17.27 -23.57
CA THR A 204 38.95 18.13 -24.02
C THR A 204 38.88 19.34 -23.10
N GLU A 205 39.42 20.48 -23.53
CA GLU A 205 39.11 21.76 -22.89
C GLU A 205 37.65 22.14 -23.22
N ILE A 206 36.83 22.31 -22.19
CA ILE A 206 35.45 22.81 -22.32
C ILE A 206 35.49 24.32 -22.02
N ALA A 207 35.08 25.14 -23.00
CA ALA A 207 35.00 26.59 -22.82
C ALA A 207 33.82 26.99 -21.91
N LEU A 208 34.11 27.78 -20.88
CA LEU A 208 33.16 28.25 -19.86
C LEU A 208 32.11 29.23 -20.42
N GLY A 209 30.86 29.12 -19.98
CA GLY A 209 29.79 30.10 -20.23
C GLY A 209 28.74 29.73 -21.28
N TYR A 210 28.71 28.48 -21.75
CA TYR A 210 27.71 27.98 -22.68
C TYR A 210 26.92 26.81 -22.07
N ASP A 211 25.64 26.70 -22.42
CA ASP A 211 24.85 25.50 -22.17
C ASP A 211 25.49 24.32 -22.91
N ILE A 212 25.80 23.23 -22.19
CA ILE A 212 26.28 21.99 -22.79
C ILE A 212 25.08 21.26 -23.39
N ILE A 213 25.07 21.13 -24.71
CA ILE A 213 24.07 20.33 -25.44
C ILE A 213 24.70 18.99 -25.77
N PHE A 214 24.21 17.91 -25.16
CA PHE A 214 24.51 16.56 -25.62
C PHE A 214 23.72 16.32 -26.92
N GLN A 215 24.41 16.21 -28.06
CA GLN A 215 23.79 15.74 -29.29
C GLN A 215 23.83 14.21 -29.32
N THR A 216 22.67 13.59 -29.16
CA THR A 216 22.49 12.18 -29.49
C THR A 216 22.50 12.05 -31.01
N ALA A 217 23.59 11.58 -31.59
CA ALA A 217 23.58 11.23 -33.01
C ALA A 217 22.87 9.89 -33.18
N THR A 218 21.57 9.92 -33.45
CA THR A 218 20.94 8.81 -34.18
C THR A 218 21.01 9.13 -35.66
N GLU A 219 21.40 8.16 -36.49
CA GLU A 219 21.14 8.18 -37.92
C GLU A 219 19.62 7.99 -38.10
N GLY A 220 18.84 9.05 -37.81
CA GLY A 220 17.38 8.97 -37.71
C GLY A 220 16.70 10.17 -37.05
N GLY A 221 17.39 10.92 -36.18
CA GLY A 221 16.92 12.23 -35.73
C GLY A 221 15.78 12.24 -34.72
N GLU A 222 15.61 11.20 -33.91
CA GLU A 222 14.79 11.31 -32.69
C GLU A 222 15.69 11.52 -31.46
N LEU A 223 15.36 12.57 -30.71
CA LEU A 223 16.01 13.08 -29.50
C LEU A 223 15.18 12.59 -28.30
N ASP A 224 15.74 11.72 -27.46
CA ASP A 224 15.19 11.49 -26.12
C ASP A 224 16.07 12.19 -25.08
N LEU A 225 15.41 13.00 -24.25
CA LEU A 225 16.00 13.84 -23.21
C LEU A 225 16.59 12.99 -22.08
N TYR A 226 17.85 13.23 -21.74
CA TYR A 226 18.45 12.79 -20.47
C TYR A 226 18.69 14.02 -19.58
N LYS A 227 18.23 13.99 -18.32
CA LYS A 227 18.66 14.90 -17.25
C LYS A 227 19.82 14.24 -16.50
N TRP A 228 20.84 15.03 -16.16
CA TRP A 228 22.05 14.55 -15.49
C TRP A 228 22.22 15.30 -14.16
N TYR A 229 22.55 14.59 -13.08
CA TYR A 229 22.98 15.17 -11.80
C TYR A 229 24.41 14.79 -11.44
N THR A 230 25.17 15.74 -10.89
CA THR A 230 26.48 15.49 -10.27
C THR A 230 26.34 15.61 -8.75
N GLN A 231 26.92 14.68 -7.99
CA GLN A 231 26.98 14.75 -6.53
C GLN A 231 28.45 14.77 -6.04
N GLU A 232 28.66 15.42 -4.89
CA GLU A 232 29.94 15.94 -4.40
C GLU A 232 30.97 14.85 -3.98
N ARG A 233 32.25 15.26 -3.98
CA ARG A 233 33.46 14.44 -3.92
C ARG A 233 33.80 13.94 -2.50
N ASN A 234 34.30 12.71 -2.40
CA ASN A 234 35.14 12.26 -1.29
C ASN A 234 36.61 12.19 -1.77
N LEU A 235 37.54 12.84 -1.07
CA LEU A 235 38.88 13.17 -1.57
C LEU A 235 39.93 12.04 -1.51
N ASP A 236 39.56 10.81 -1.14
CA ASP A 236 40.54 9.73 -0.95
C ASP A 236 40.31 8.48 -1.81
N ASN A 237 39.29 8.43 -2.68
CA ASN A 237 39.11 7.37 -3.67
C ASN A 237 38.38 7.92 -4.91
N ASP A 238 39.13 8.21 -5.97
CA ASP A 238 38.63 8.77 -7.24
C ASP A 238 37.66 7.81 -7.97
N TYR A 239 36.37 7.89 -7.64
CA TYR A 239 35.28 7.39 -8.49
C TYR A 239 34.12 8.38 -8.47
N LEU A 240 33.56 8.65 -9.64
CA LEU A 240 32.26 9.28 -9.79
C LEU A 240 31.25 8.12 -9.86
N LEU A 241 30.30 8.06 -8.94
CA LEU A 241 29.12 7.22 -9.11
C LEU A 241 28.08 8.07 -9.83
N ILE A 242 27.78 7.68 -11.07
CA ILE A 242 26.58 8.14 -11.77
C ILE A 242 25.48 7.23 -11.27
N ASP A 243 24.58 7.77 -10.44
CA ASP A 243 23.41 7.04 -9.99
C ASP A 243 22.19 7.54 -10.79
N ASP A 244 21.47 6.59 -11.36
CA ASP A 244 20.26 6.81 -12.15
C ASP A 244 19.12 7.18 -11.20
N ILE A 245 18.71 8.45 -11.18
CA ILE A 245 17.47 8.86 -10.50
C ILE A 245 16.64 9.76 -11.42
N ASN A 246 15.61 9.15 -11.99
CA ASN A 246 14.45 9.83 -12.57
C ASN A 246 13.61 10.47 -11.45
N THR A 247 13.93 11.70 -11.04
CA THR A 247 12.91 12.58 -10.48
C THR A 247 12.52 13.62 -11.52
N ASN A 248 11.21 13.81 -11.69
CA ASN A 248 10.63 14.74 -12.67
C ASN A 248 10.80 16.22 -12.31
N ASP A 249 11.69 16.56 -11.37
CA ASP A 249 11.92 17.95 -10.95
C ASP A 249 13.13 18.56 -11.63
N SER A 250 12.99 19.80 -12.10
CA SER A 250 14.13 20.62 -12.54
C SER A 250 14.97 21.01 -11.34
N LEU A 251 16.21 20.55 -11.26
CA LEU A 251 17.17 20.96 -10.24
C LEU A 251 18.08 22.02 -10.86
N GLN A 252 18.05 23.24 -10.33
CA GLN A 252 19.08 24.24 -10.60
C GLN A 252 20.27 23.96 -9.69
N PHE A 253 21.48 23.89 -10.25
CA PHE A 253 22.71 23.72 -9.48
C PHE A 253 23.23 25.06 -8.93
N PRO A 254 23.90 25.06 -7.77
CA PRO A 254 24.65 26.21 -7.30
C PRO A 254 25.89 26.45 -8.17
N VAL A 255 26.24 27.71 -8.35
CA VAL A 255 27.42 28.18 -9.10
C VAL A 255 28.69 27.53 -8.52
N PHE A 256 29.42 26.77 -9.32
CA PHE A 256 30.73 26.23 -8.94
C PHE A 256 31.79 27.36 -8.95
N PRO A 257 32.71 27.41 -7.98
CA PRO A 257 33.88 28.29 -8.06
C PRO A 257 34.87 27.80 -9.12
N GLU A 258 35.71 28.72 -9.60
CA GLU A 258 36.81 28.44 -10.55
C GLU A 258 37.71 27.30 -10.04
N GLY A 259 37.92 26.28 -10.87
CA GLY A 259 38.79 25.15 -10.59
C GLY A 259 38.81 24.11 -11.71
N GLU A 260 39.83 23.26 -11.72
CA GLU A 260 39.93 22.09 -12.61
C GLU A 260 39.24 20.89 -11.97
N TYR A 261 38.39 20.20 -12.73
CA TYR A 261 37.67 19.01 -12.27
C TYR A 261 37.94 17.84 -13.21
N LEU A 262 38.43 16.74 -12.64
CA LEU A 262 38.55 15.47 -13.36
C LEU A 262 37.18 14.79 -13.33
N VAL A 263 36.57 14.65 -14.50
CA VAL A 263 35.39 13.80 -14.66
C VAL A 263 35.89 12.42 -15.06
N LYS A 264 35.75 11.48 -14.14
CA LYS A 264 36.01 10.06 -14.38
C LYS A 264 34.68 9.42 -14.74
N VAL A 265 34.62 8.81 -15.92
CA VAL A 265 33.56 7.88 -16.34
C VAL A 265 34.03 6.48 -16.02
#